data_AF-A0A165HUF2-F1
#
_entry.id   AF-A0A165HUF2-F1
#
_cell.length_a   1.000
_cell.length_b   1.000
_cell.length_c   1.000
_cell.angle_alpha   90.00
_cell.angle_beta   90.00
_cell.angle_gamma   90.00
#
_symmetry.space_group_name_H-M   'P 1'
#
loop_
_entity.id
_entity.type
_entity.pdbx_description
1 polymer ?
#
loop_
_entity_poly.entity_id
_entity_poly.type
_entity_poly.pdbx_seq_one_letter_code
_entity_poly.pdbx_strand_id
1 'polypeptide(L)'
;MGRRAKYRTLGERLAAKREQQKKYTQSARGRARRAIQNKKTYSARTGLYPSPFHHTIHGLPSEIITLARRAFQVGSPLQHSYDLGIWTQPFALQIPDELKKIPEADELFDDDQYDEDELASGLHIANLERLIEAGWMRLERWSDESEKEALLVEMNDEIVQRLEAWQRRAGEEDRHGSLLADVAHSVGIEWSAKILCCLKVEQQIGIAGSEEIERAWRAGQLPWQCKAADEIQ
;
A
#
# COMPACT_ATOMS: atom_id res chain seq x y z
N MET A 1 -16.06 -49.48 3.93
CA MET A 1 -15.40 -49.24 5.24
C MET A 1 -15.51 -47.75 5.57
N GLY A 2 -16.33 -47.37 6.55
CA GLY A 2 -16.59 -45.96 6.88
C GLY A 2 -15.43 -45.30 7.64
N ARG A 3 -15.04 -44.08 7.25
CA ARG A 3 -14.03 -43.27 7.96
C ARG A 3 -14.58 -42.90 9.34
N ARG A 4 -13.94 -43.38 10.41
CA ARG A 4 -14.28 -42.98 11.80
C ARG A 4 -13.82 -41.54 12.05
N ALA A 5 -14.62 -40.80 12.82
CA ALA A 5 -14.26 -39.44 13.23
C ALA A 5 -12.95 -39.44 14.03
N LYS A 6 -12.02 -38.57 13.64
CA LYS A 6 -10.68 -38.45 14.24
C LYS A 6 -10.72 -37.97 15.70
N TYR A 7 -11.78 -37.26 16.09
CA TYR A 7 -12.05 -36.81 17.45
C TYR A 7 -13.49 -37.18 17.78
N ARG A 8 -13.72 -37.78 18.95
CA ARG A 8 -15.05 -38.23 19.38
C ARG A 8 -15.79 -37.16 20.18
N THR A 9 -15.07 -36.21 20.76
CA THR A 9 -15.63 -35.12 21.56
C THR A 9 -15.09 -33.74 21.16
N LEU A 10 -15.83 -32.68 21.48
CA LEU A 10 -15.37 -31.29 21.31
C LEU A 10 -14.10 -31.01 22.13
N GLY A 11 -14.01 -31.56 23.34
CA GLY A 11 -12.86 -31.42 24.23
C GLY A 11 -11.58 -31.99 23.61
N GLU A 12 -11.65 -33.19 23.02
CA GLU A 12 -10.54 -33.81 22.30
C GLU A 12 -10.09 -32.96 21.11
N ARG A 13 -11.04 -32.38 20.35
CA ARG A 13 -10.73 -31.52 19.20
C ARG A 13 -10.00 -30.24 19.64
N LEU A 14 -10.44 -29.61 20.73
CA LEU A 14 -9.80 -28.40 21.26
C LEU A 14 -8.42 -28.71 21.85
N ALA A 15 -8.26 -29.81 22.57
CA ALA A 15 -6.97 -30.26 23.09
C ALA A 15 -5.97 -30.53 21.97
N ALA A 16 -6.38 -31.26 20.92
CA ALA A 16 -5.55 -31.53 19.75
C ALA A 16 -5.17 -30.25 18.99
N LYS A 17 -6.10 -29.30 18.85
CA LYS A 17 -5.82 -27.99 18.24
C LYS A 17 -4.79 -27.20 19.06
N ARG A 18 -4.89 -27.19 20.40
CA ARG A 18 -3.90 -26.57 21.29
C ARG A 18 -2.54 -27.23 21.18
N GLU A 19 -2.48 -28.55 21.12
CA GLU A 19 -1.23 -29.28 20.99
C GLU A 19 -0.57 -29.05 19.62
N GLN A 20 -1.37 -29.05 18.55
CA GLN A 20 -0.91 -28.71 17.20
C GLN A 20 -0.40 -27.26 17.15
N GLN A 21 -1.08 -26.32 17.80
CA GLN A 21 -0.63 -24.94 17.91
C GLN A 21 0.69 -24.84 18.68
N LYS A 22 0.84 -25.54 19.82
CA LYS A 22 2.12 -25.62 20.56
C LYS A 22 3.26 -26.14 19.69
N LYS A 23 3.03 -27.24 18.96
CA LYS A 23 4.01 -27.82 18.00
C LYS A 23 4.37 -26.83 16.90
N TYR A 24 3.36 -26.16 16.33
CA TYR A 24 3.57 -25.13 15.30
C TYR A 24 4.38 -23.95 15.85
N THR A 25 4.05 -23.44 17.04
CA THR A 25 4.77 -22.36 17.70
C THR A 25 6.26 -22.70 17.89
N GLN A 26 6.59 -23.94 18.26
CA GLN A 26 7.97 -24.39 18.44
C GLN A 26 8.71 -24.68 17.11
N SER A 27 7.99 -24.96 16.04
CA SER A 27 8.58 -25.25 14.72
C SER A 27 9.42 -24.08 14.19
N ALA A 28 10.39 -24.38 13.32
CA ALA A 28 11.19 -23.36 12.63
C ALA A 28 10.31 -22.37 11.84
N ARG A 29 9.27 -22.88 11.16
CA ARG A 29 8.31 -22.07 10.40
C ARG A 29 7.48 -21.14 11.30
N GLY A 30 7.02 -21.62 12.44
CA GLY A 30 6.29 -20.80 13.41
C GLY A 30 7.16 -19.77 14.12
N ARG A 31 8.44 -20.09 14.37
CA ARG A 31 9.43 -19.12 14.86
C ARG A 31 9.73 -18.05 13.81
N ALA A 32 9.94 -18.42 12.55
CA ALA A 32 10.16 -17.47 11.45
C ALA A 32 8.98 -16.51 11.26
N ARG A 33 7.74 -17.01 11.24
CA ARG A 33 6.55 -16.14 11.17
C ARG A 33 6.44 -15.19 12.36
N ARG A 34 6.72 -15.65 13.58
CA ARG A 34 6.73 -14.78 14.77
C ARG A 34 7.85 -13.75 14.72
N ALA A 35 9.03 -14.11 14.22
CA ALA A 35 10.13 -13.18 14.04
C ALA A 35 9.76 -12.09 13.03
N ILE A 36 9.14 -12.43 11.90
CA ILE A 36 8.64 -11.46 10.91
C ILE A 36 7.58 -10.55 11.55
N GLN A 37 6.61 -11.11 12.27
CA GLN A 37 5.58 -10.31 12.95
C GLN A 37 6.17 -9.38 14.00
N ASN A 38 7.09 -9.89 14.83
CA ASN A 38 7.77 -9.10 15.84
C ASN A 38 8.64 -8.01 15.22
N LYS A 39 9.32 -8.29 14.10
CA LYS A 39 10.07 -7.29 13.34
C LYS A 39 9.14 -6.18 12.86
N LYS A 40 7.99 -6.53 12.26
CA LYS A 40 6.96 -5.55 11.85
C LYS A 40 6.46 -4.71 13.02
N THR A 41 6.11 -5.34 14.14
CA THR A 41 5.63 -4.63 15.35
C THR A 41 6.71 -3.76 15.98
N TYR A 42 7.96 -4.23 16.01
CA TYR A 42 9.10 -3.49 16.53
C TYR A 42 9.39 -2.27 15.67
N SER A 43 9.54 -2.46 14.36
CA SER A 43 9.76 -1.37 13.39
C SER A 43 8.67 -0.31 13.42
N ALA A 44 7.39 -0.72 13.57
CA ALA A 44 6.28 0.21 13.75
C ALA A 44 6.33 0.97 15.10
N ARG A 45 6.85 0.34 16.16
CA ARG A 45 6.94 0.94 17.51
C ARG A 45 8.14 1.85 17.68
N THR A 46 9.27 1.53 17.06
CA THR A 46 10.52 2.28 17.22
C THR A 46 10.68 3.43 16.24
N GLY A 47 9.71 3.65 15.34
CA GLY A 47 9.79 4.73 14.34
C GLY A 47 10.94 4.55 13.36
N LEU A 48 11.52 3.34 13.26
CA LEU A 48 12.64 3.02 12.35
C LEU A 48 12.24 3.08 10.87
N TYR A 49 10.94 3.24 10.58
CA TYR A 49 10.46 3.73 9.29
C TYR A 49 9.58 4.94 9.59
N PRO A 50 9.97 6.16 9.21
CA PRO A 50 9.13 7.35 9.36
C PRO A 50 8.02 7.33 8.30
N SER A 51 7.22 6.25 8.25
CA SER A 51 5.99 6.28 7.47
C SER A 51 5.00 7.23 8.16
N PRO A 52 4.37 8.16 7.44
CA PRO A 52 3.38 9.06 8.01
C PRO A 52 2.15 8.29 8.56
N PHE A 53 2.00 7.01 8.22
CA PHE A 53 0.85 6.18 8.55
C PHE A 53 1.05 5.27 9.77
N HIS A 54 1.97 5.58 10.68
CA HIS A 54 2.29 4.75 11.85
C HIS A 54 1.12 4.59 12.85
N HIS A 55 0.19 5.55 12.89
CA HIS A 55 -1.02 5.49 13.71
C HIS A 55 -2.18 4.76 12.99
N THR A 56 -3.25 4.47 13.74
CA THR A 56 -4.48 3.91 13.15
C THR A 56 -5.24 5.04 12.47
N ILE A 57 -5.60 4.85 11.20
CA ILE A 57 -6.37 5.82 10.43
C ILE A 57 -7.84 5.37 10.44
N HIS A 58 -8.69 6.11 11.15
CA HIS A 58 -10.11 5.77 11.25
C HIS A 58 -10.82 5.77 9.90
N GLY A 59 -11.65 4.76 9.66
CA GLY A 59 -12.42 4.59 8.41
C GLY A 59 -11.69 3.84 7.30
N LEU A 60 -10.44 3.44 7.48
CA LEU A 60 -9.71 2.57 6.53
C LEU A 60 -9.52 1.16 7.09
N PRO A 61 -9.67 0.10 6.25
CA PRO A 61 -9.28 -1.26 6.62
C PRO A 61 -7.81 -1.36 7.01
N SER A 62 -7.50 -2.26 7.94
CA SER A 62 -6.14 -2.44 8.49
C SER A 62 -5.13 -2.92 7.43
N GLU A 63 -5.62 -3.62 6.42
CA GLU A 63 -4.87 -4.14 5.28
C GLU A 63 -4.31 -2.99 4.44
N ILE A 64 -5.14 -1.97 4.16
CA ILE A 64 -4.75 -0.77 3.42
C ILE A 64 -3.65 -0.04 4.17
N ILE A 65 -3.84 0.20 5.47
CA ILE A 65 -2.83 0.88 6.30
C ILE A 65 -1.52 0.08 6.34
N THR A 66 -1.60 -1.25 6.44
CA THR A 66 -0.42 -2.11 6.43
C THR A 66 0.34 -2.05 5.11
N LEU A 67 -0.36 -1.94 3.98
CA LEU A 67 0.23 -1.79 2.65
C LEU A 67 0.86 -0.40 2.47
N ALA A 68 0.16 0.66 2.88
CA ALA A 68 0.64 2.03 2.79
C ALA A 68 1.97 2.24 3.56
N ARG A 69 2.20 1.48 4.64
CA ARG A 69 3.43 1.51 5.46
C ARG A 69 4.64 0.85 4.82
N ARG A 70 4.49 0.09 3.73
CA ARG A 70 5.63 -0.54 3.08
C ARG A 70 6.61 0.53 2.60
N ALA A 71 7.90 0.27 2.83
CA ALA A 71 8.94 1.10 2.24
C ALA A 71 9.00 0.79 0.75
N PHE A 72 9.35 1.80 -0.03
CA PHE A 72 9.58 1.67 -1.46
C PHE A 72 10.95 2.25 -1.79
N GLN A 73 11.53 1.75 -2.87
CA GLN A 73 12.79 2.27 -3.38
C GLN A 73 12.51 3.31 -4.46
N VAL A 74 13.35 4.34 -4.47
CA VAL A 74 13.34 5.43 -5.44
C VAL A 74 14.63 5.27 -6.23
N GLY A 75 14.52 4.91 -7.50
CA GLY A 75 15.65 4.72 -8.41
C GLY A 75 15.79 5.85 -9.42
N SER A 76 16.14 5.50 -10.65
CA SER A 76 16.06 6.42 -11.79
C SER A 76 14.62 6.50 -12.31
N PRO A 77 14.16 7.66 -12.81
CA PRO A 77 12.87 7.76 -13.47
C PRO A 77 12.86 6.87 -14.73
N LEU A 78 11.74 6.21 -14.98
CA LEU A 78 11.56 5.45 -16.21
C LEU A 78 11.62 6.37 -17.42
N GLN A 79 12.20 5.86 -18.50
CA GLN A 79 12.16 6.54 -19.80
C GLN A 79 10.72 6.63 -20.34
N HIS A 80 9.85 5.71 -19.93
CA HIS A 80 8.43 5.67 -20.31
C HIS A 80 7.53 5.71 -19.07
N SER A 81 6.55 6.61 -19.05
CA SER A 81 5.57 6.70 -17.97
C SER A 81 4.44 5.69 -18.22
N TYR A 82 4.27 4.75 -17.30
CA TYR A 82 3.12 3.84 -17.29
C TYR A 82 2.03 4.41 -16.39
N ASP A 83 0.84 4.61 -16.94
CA ASP A 83 -0.32 4.97 -16.14
C ASP A 83 -1.02 3.70 -15.63
N LEU A 84 -1.12 3.59 -14.31
CA LEU A 84 -1.75 2.44 -13.65
C LEU A 84 -3.26 2.67 -13.41
N GLY A 85 -3.85 3.77 -13.91
CA GLY A 85 -5.26 4.10 -13.73
C GLY A 85 -5.65 4.53 -12.31
N ILE A 86 -4.70 4.53 -11.36
CA ILE A 86 -4.97 4.84 -9.94
C ILE A 86 -5.11 6.34 -9.67
N TRP A 87 -4.87 7.21 -10.65
CA TRP A 87 -4.96 8.67 -10.52
C TRP A 87 -6.23 9.27 -11.13
N THR A 88 -6.94 8.50 -11.95
CA THR A 88 -8.09 8.98 -12.73
C THR A 88 -9.31 8.16 -12.36
N GLN A 89 -10.48 8.80 -12.22
CA GLN A 89 -11.73 8.09 -11.97
C GLN A 89 -11.97 7.05 -13.09
N PRO A 90 -12.33 5.80 -12.74
CA PRO A 90 -12.89 5.33 -11.46
C PRO A 90 -11.85 4.82 -10.43
N PHE A 91 -10.58 5.22 -10.55
CA PHE A 91 -9.44 4.82 -9.71
C PHE A 91 -9.17 3.32 -9.69
N ALA A 92 -9.59 2.64 -10.75
CA ALA A 92 -9.34 1.21 -10.91
C ALA A 92 -7.90 0.98 -11.34
N LEU A 93 -7.23 0.04 -10.68
CA LEU A 93 -5.90 -0.39 -11.11
C LEU A 93 -6.00 -1.03 -12.50
N GLN A 94 -5.23 -0.52 -13.44
CA GLN A 94 -5.13 -1.03 -14.79
C GLN A 94 -3.66 -1.33 -15.10
N ILE A 95 -3.40 -2.54 -15.59
CA ILE A 95 -2.06 -2.91 -16.04
C ILE A 95 -1.99 -2.67 -17.55
N PRO A 96 -1.03 -1.85 -18.03
CA PRO A 96 -0.80 -1.64 -19.46
C PRO A 96 -0.58 -2.96 -20.20
N ASP A 97 -1.11 -3.09 -21.41
CA ASP A 97 -1.03 -4.32 -22.19
C ASP A 97 0.41 -4.66 -22.61
N GLU A 98 1.28 -3.65 -22.70
CA GLU A 98 2.71 -3.79 -22.96
C GLU A 98 3.39 -4.64 -21.88
N LEU A 99 3.00 -4.47 -20.61
CA LEU A 99 3.56 -5.20 -19.48
C LEU A 99 2.99 -6.61 -19.34
N LYS A 100 1.83 -6.89 -19.95
CA LYS A 100 1.20 -8.23 -19.96
C LYS A 100 1.83 -9.17 -20.97
N LYS A 101 2.59 -8.65 -21.94
CA LYS A 101 3.29 -9.47 -22.92
C LYS A 101 4.37 -10.26 -22.20
N ILE A 102 4.36 -11.58 -22.41
CA ILE A 102 5.48 -12.43 -22.01
C ILE A 102 6.58 -12.16 -23.04
N PRO A 103 7.78 -11.70 -22.65
CA PRO A 103 8.88 -11.55 -23.59
C PRO A 103 9.12 -12.88 -24.31
N GLU A 104 9.26 -12.84 -25.64
CA GLU A 104 9.82 -13.99 -26.37
C GLU A 104 11.28 -14.10 -25.92
N ALA A 105 11.54 -14.98 -24.95
CA ALA A 105 12.82 -15.08 -24.29
C ALA A 105 13.94 -15.41 -25.30
N ASP A 106 14.84 -14.45 -25.55
CA ASP A 106 16.19 -14.74 -26.01
C ASP A 106 17.02 -15.05 -24.74
N GLU A 107 16.98 -16.32 -24.32
CA GLU A 107 17.48 -16.85 -23.03
C GLU A 107 18.99 -16.64 -22.74
N LEU A 108 19.71 -15.82 -23.53
CA LEU A 108 21.17 -15.77 -23.47
C LEU A 108 21.76 -14.58 -22.70
N PHE A 109 21.05 -13.46 -22.47
CA PHE A 109 21.68 -12.26 -21.89
C PHE A 109 20.85 -11.38 -20.94
N ASP A 110 19.56 -11.65 -20.72
CA ASP A 110 18.72 -10.75 -19.93
C ASP A 110 18.65 -11.20 -18.46
N ASP A 111 19.17 -10.36 -17.56
CA ASP A 111 18.99 -10.51 -16.11
C ASP A 111 17.59 -10.00 -15.77
N ASP A 112 16.59 -10.88 -15.85
CA ASP A 112 15.17 -10.57 -15.62
C ASP A 112 14.92 -9.74 -14.34
N GLN A 113 15.77 -9.91 -13.32
CA GLN A 113 15.65 -9.20 -12.04
C GLN A 113 15.98 -7.70 -12.16
N TYR A 114 16.89 -7.32 -13.08
CA TYR A 114 17.25 -5.92 -13.31
C TYR A 114 16.06 -5.12 -13.85
N ASP A 115 15.31 -5.70 -14.78
CA ASP A 115 14.14 -5.09 -15.40
C ASP A 115 12.97 -4.92 -14.41
N GLU A 116 12.80 -5.87 -13.48
CA GLU A 116 11.81 -5.77 -12.41
C GLU A 116 12.10 -4.62 -11.44
N ASP A 117 13.34 -4.53 -10.95
CA ASP A 117 13.75 -3.53 -9.97
C ASP A 117 13.75 -2.12 -10.57
N GLU A 118 14.16 -1.97 -11.84
CA GLU A 118 14.08 -0.70 -12.56
C GLU A 118 12.63 -0.27 -12.79
N LEU A 119 11.77 -1.18 -13.25
CA LEU A 119 10.34 -0.91 -13.44
C LEU A 119 9.68 -0.51 -12.13
N ALA A 120 9.89 -1.27 -11.05
CA ALA A 120 9.33 -0.98 -9.75
C ALA A 120 9.77 0.40 -9.25
N SER A 121 11.08 0.68 -9.31
CA SER A 121 11.68 1.93 -8.86
C SER A 121 11.12 3.15 -9.59
N GLY A 122 11.03 3.10 -10.91
CA GLY A 122 10.51 4.25 -11.65
C GLY A 122 8.99 4.39 -11.58
N LEU A 123 8.23 3.31 -11.42
CA LEU A 123 6.82 3.40 -11.05
C LEU A 123 6.64 4.06 -9.67
N HIS A 124 7.50 3.74 -8.70
CA HIS A 124 7.46 4.39 -7.39
C HIS A 124 7.74 5.89 -7.47
N ILE A 125 8.73 6.32 -8.25
CA ILE A 125 9.03 7.75 -8.47
C ILE A 125 7.84 8.46 -9.11
N ALA A 126 7.33 7.93 -10.23
CA ALA A 126 6.24 8.57 -10.95
C ALA A 126 5.00 8.78 -10.07
N ASN A 127 4.67 7.80 -9.23
CA ASN A 127 3.54 7.92 -8.31
C ASN A 127 3.84 8.85 -7.12
N LEU A 128 5.10 8.93 -6.66
CA LEU A 128 5.50 9.89 -5.63
C LEU A 128 5.36 11.33 -6.14
N GLU A 129 5.84 11.61 -7.36
CA GLU A 129 5.76 12.93 -7.98
C GLU A 129 4.31 13.37 -8.13
N ARG A 130 3.43 12.50 -8.67
CA ARG A 130 1.99 12.76 -8.77
C ARG A 130 1.33 12.98 -7.41
N LEU A 131 1.72 12.24 -6.38
CA LEU A 131 1.20 12.44 -5.02
C LEU A 131 1.58 13.80 -4.45
N ILE A 132 2.82 14.23 -4.65
CA ILE A 132 3.31 15.52 -4.20
C ILE A 132 2.59 16.64 -4.96
N GLU A 133 2.48 16.54 -6.28
CA GLU A 133 1.76 17.51 -7.12
C GLU A 133 0.30 17.63 -6.69
N ALA A 134 -0.40 16.51 -6.50
CA ALA A 134 -1.77 16.50 -6.00
C ALA A 134 -1.89 17.10 -4.60
N GLY A 135 -0.89 16.89 -3.74
CA GLY A 135 -0.81 17.51 -2.41
C GLY A 135 -0.69 19.03 -2.47
N TRP A 136 0.15 19.56 -3.36
CA TRP A 136 0.28 21.00 -3.58
C TRP A 136 -1.00 21.64 -4.11
N MET A 137 -1.65 21.00 -5.11
CA MET A 137 -2.92 21.49 -5.64
C MET A 137 -4.00 21.57 -4.56
N ARG A 138 -4.10 20.57 -3.67
CA ARG A 138 -5.04 20.64 -2.54
C ARG A 138 -4.65 21.67 -1.50
N LEU A 139 -3.36 21.84 -1.21
CA LEU A 139 -2.89 22.85 -0.26
C LEU A 139 -3.25 24.28 -0.70
N GLU A 140 -3.16 24.57 -2.00
CA GLU A 140 -3.60 25.85 -2.54
C GLU A 140 -5.08 26.10 -2.24
N ARG A 141 -5.93 25.09 -2.47
CA ARG A 141 -7.36 25.14 -2.15
C ARG A 141 -7.66 25.23 -0.66
N TRP A 142 -6.86 24.58 0.19
CA TRP A 142 -6.96 24.72 1.65
C TRP A 142 -6.70 26.15 2.13
N SER A 143 -5.98 26.96 1.36
CA SER A 143 -5.70 28.36 1.70
C SER A 143 -6.88 29.29 1.41
N ASP A 144 -7.86 28.86 0.60
CA ASP A 144 -9.08 29.60 0.31
C ASP A 144 -10.23 29.13 1.23
N GLU A 145 -10.73 30.02 2.10
CA GLU A 145 -11.86 29.70 2.99
C GLU A 145 -13.13 29.31 2.24
N SER A 146 -13.36 29.89 1.07
CA SER A 146 -14.59 29.65 0.32
C SER A 146 -14.65 28.24 -0.30
N GLU A 147 -13.50 27.59 -0.47
CA GLU A 147 -13.41 26.25 -1.09
C GLU A 147 -13.38 25.09 -0.09
N LYS A 148 -13.19 25.34 1.21
CA LYS A 148 -12.88 24.26 2.18
C LYS A 148 -13.97 23.22 2.31
N GLU A 149 -15.22 23.66 2.38
CA GLU A 149 -16.36 22.75 2.51
C GLU A 149 -16.51 21.90 1.24
N ALA A 150 -16.37 22.52 0.06
CA ALA A 150 -16.38 21.81 -1.21
C ALA A 150 -15.23 20.80 -1.32
N LEU A 151 -14.01 21.21 -0.93
CA LEU A 151 -12.83 20.33 -0.92
C LEU A 151 -13.02 19.13 0.01
N LEU A 152 -13.59 19.32 1.20
CA LEU A 152 -13.87 18.22 2.13
C LEU A 152 -14.86 17.20 1.53
N VAL A 153 -15.88 17.67 0.83
CA VAL A 153 -16.86 16.82 0.13
C VAL A 153 -16.18 16.06 -1.00
N GLU A 154 -15.45 16.75 -1.87
CA GLU A 154 -14.72 16.13 -2.99
C GLU A 154 -13.71 15.08 -2.52
N MET A 155 -12.92 15.39 -1.48
CA MET A 155 -11.99 14.45 -0.87
C MET A 155 -12.71 13.23 -0.30
N ASN A 156 -13.87 13.44 0.34
CA ASN A 156 -14.67 12.33 0.85
C ASN A 156 -15.16 11.42 -0.28
N ASP A 157 -15.69 12.01 -1.35
CA ASP A 157 -16.18 11.28 -2.52
C ASP A 157 -15.05 10.50 -3.21
N GLU A 158 -13.86 11.10 -3.34
CA GLU A 158 -12.67 10.43 -3.86
C GLU A 158 -12.25 9.26 -2.96
N ILE A 159 -12.23 9.44 -1.64
CA ILE A 159 -11.91 8.36 -0.68
C ILE A 159 -12.90 7.20 -0.83
N VAL A 160 -14.20 7.48 -0.93
CA VAL A 160 -15.23 6.45 -1.11
C VAL A 160 -15.01 5.68 -2.42
N GLN A 161 -14.84 6.39 -3.54
CA GLN A 161 -14.64 5.76 -4.84
C GLN A 161 -13.37 4.89 -4.90
N ARG A 162 -12.27 5.37 -4.32
CA ARG A 162 -11.01 4.61 -4.21
C ARG A 162 -11.16 3.38 -3.33
N LEU A 163 -11.90 3.48 -2.22
CA LEU A 163 -12.20 2.33 -1.36
C LEU A 163 -13.04 1.28 -2.09
N GLU A 164 -14.03 1.70 -2.86
CA GLU A 164 -14.84 0.78 -3.68
C GLU A 164 -14.01 0.11 -4.77
N ALA A 165 -13.15 0.87 -5.46
CA ALA A 165 -12.22 0.31 -6.45
C ALA A 165 -11.27 -0.73 -5.83
N TRP A 166 -10.75 -0.42 -4.64
CA TRP A 166 -9.93 -1.35 -3.87
C TRP A 166 -10.67 -2.64 -3.51
N GLN A 167 -11.90 -2.52 -3.01
CA GLN A 167 -12.71 -3.66 -2.56
C GLN A 167 -13.12 -4.56 -3.72
N ARG A 168 -13.50 -4.00 -4.87
CA ARG A 168 -13.84 -4.78 -6.08
C ARG A 168 -12.70 -5.70 -6.47
N ARG A 169 -11.48 -5.18 -6.41
CA ARG A 169 -10.25 -5.90 -6.76
C ARG A 169 -9.83 -6.95 -5.71
N ALA A 170 -10.20 -6.80 -4.44
CA ALA A 170 -9.92 -7.82 -3.43
C ALA A 170 -10.60 -9.19 -3.71
N GLY A 171 -11.52 -9.26 -4.69
CA GLY A 171 -12.14 -10.48 -5.17
C GLY A 171 -11.51 -11.12 -6.40
N GLU A 172 -10.48 -10.52 -7.01
CA GLU A 172 -9.85 -10.99 -8.25
C GLU A 172 -8.55 -11.78 -7.93
N GLU A 173 -8.41 -13.01 -8.47
CA GLU A 173 -7.18 -13.80 -8.34
C GLU A 173 -6.13 -13.30 -9.34
N ASP A 174 -5.26 -12.40 -8.85
CA ASP A 174 -4.30 -11.68 -9.67
C ASP A 174 -3.01 -12.47 -9.91
N ARG A 175 -2.97 -13.26 -10.98
CA ARG A 175 -1.71 -13.65 -11.64
C ARG A 175 -1.82 -13.32 -13.10
N HIS A 176 -1.05 -12.33 -13.55
CA HIS A 176 -1.17 -11.79 -14.90
C HIS A 176 -0.34 -12.59 -15.92
N GLY A 177 0.40 -13.60 -15.46
CA GLY A 177 1.22 -14.48 -16.29
C GLY A 177 2.54 -13.85 -16.76
N SER A 178 2.70 -12.53 -16.61
CA SER A 178 3.93 -11.78 -16.84
C SER A 178 4.48 -11.24 -15.53
N LEU A 179 5.79 -11.37 -15.35
CA LEU A 179 6.52 -10.89 -14.18
C LEU A 179 6.44 -9.36 -14.04
N LEU A 180 6.60 -8.63 -15.16
CA LEU A 180 6.46 -7.18 -15.20
C LEU A 180 5.04 -6.72 -14.87
N ALA A 181 4.03 -7.46 -15.33
CA ALA A 181 2.64 -7.19 -14.98
C ALA A 181 2.40 -7.40 -13.47
N ASP A 182 2.94 -8.47 -12.89
CA ASP A 182 2.83 -8.75 -11.45
C ASP A 182 3.57 -7.67 -10.60
N VAL A 183 4.71 -7.15 -11.08
CA VAL A 183 5.43 -6.01 -10.47
C VAL A 183 4.58 -4.74 -10.52
N ALA A 184 4.14 -4.31 -11.71
CA ALA A 184 3.32 -3.11 -11.88
C ALA A 184 2.04 -3.18 -11.05
N HIS A 185 1.46 -4.38 -10.99
CA HIS A 185 0.31 -4.67 -10.18
C HIS A 185 0.59 -4.50 -8.68
N SER A 186 1.68 -5.10 -8.17
CA SER A 186 2.12 -4.95 -6.79
C SER A 186 2.32 -3.48 -6.40
N VAL A 187 3.03 -2.72 -7.24
CA VAL A 187 3.30 -1.30 -7.04
C VAL A 187 2.00 -0.49 -7.06
N GLY A 188 1.09 -0.78 -7.99
CA GLY A 188 -0.22 -0.15 -8.08
C GLY A 188 -1.09 -0.38 -6.85
N ILE A 189 -1.04 -1.58 -6.23
CA ILE A 189 -1.70 -1.86 -4.93
C ILE A 189 -1.14 -0.91 -3.88
N GLU A 190 0.18 -0.90 -3.77
CA GLU A 190 0.85 -0.19 -2.69
C GLU A 190 0.56 1.31 -2.77
N TRP A 191 0.63 1.90 -3.97
CA TRP A 191 0.32 3.31 -4.15
C TRP A 191 -1.15 3.65 -3.97
N SER A 192 -2.07 2.79 -4.41
CA SER A 192 -3.50 2.99 -4.13
C SER A 192 -3.77 3.09 -2.63
N ALA A 193 -3.07 2.27 -1.82
CA ALA A 193 -3.15 2.34 -0.37
C ALA A 193 -2.52 3.61 0.20
N LYS A 194 -1.33 4.00 -0.27
CA LYS A 194 -0.65 5.24 0.17
C LYS A 194 -1.49 6.47 -0.12
N ILE A 195 -2.07 6.58 -1.32
CA ILE A 195 -2.93 7.69 -1.71
C ILE A 195 -4.16 7.77 -0.80
N LEU A 196 -4.85 6.64 -0.59
CA LEU A 196 -6.00 6.57 0.33
C LEU A 196 -5.64 7.02 1.75
N CYS A 197 -4.51 6.54 2.29
CA CYS A 197 -4.04 6.97 3.60
C CYS A 197 -3.67 8.45 3.64
N CYS A 198 -3.01 8.98 2.61
CA CYS A 198 -2.72 10.42 2.48
C CYS A 198 -3.99 11.26 2.53
N LEU A 199 -4.95 10.95 1.66
CA LEU A 199 -6.23 11.68 1.58
C LEU A 199 -6.96 11.64 2.92
N LYS A 200 -6.99 10.47 3.59
CA LYS A 200 -7.74 10.34 4.83
C LYS A 200 -7.08 11.11 5.99
N VAL A 201 -5.76 11.07 6.10
CA VAL A 201 -5.03 11.85 7.11
C VAL A 201 -5.18 13.34 6.85
N GLU A 202 -5.02 13.77 5.60
CA GLU A 202 -5.21 15.18 5.20
C GLU A 202 -6.66 15.65 5.49
N GLN A 203 -7.67 14.85 5.14
CA GLN A 203 -9.07 15.13 5.47
C GLN A 203 -9.29 15.27 6.98
N GLN A 204 -8.70 14.40 7.80
CA GLN A 204 -8.83 14.47 9.27
C GLN A 204 -8.23 15.75 9.85
N ILE A 205 -7.09 16.19 9.33
CA ILE A 205 -6.48 17.47 9.71
C ILE A 205 -7.38 18.62 9.24
N GLY A 206 -7.90 18.55 8.01
CA GLY A 206 -8.79 19.57 7.44
C GLY A 206 -10.10 19.74 8.21
N ILE A 207 -10.69 18.64 8.71
CA ILE A 207 -11.87 18.67 9.59
C ILE A 207 -11.58 19.40 10.91
N ALA A 208 -10.34 19.33 11.42
CA ALA A 208 -9.94 20.05 12.62
C ALA A 208 -9.75 21.57 12.37
N GLY A 209 -9.65 21.98 11.11
CA GLY A 209 -9.60 23.37 10.67
C GLY A 209 -8.40 23.68 9.78
N SER A 210 -8.47 24.78 9.02
CA SER A 210 -7.37 25.17 8.11
C SER A 210 -6.10 25.60 8.81
N GLU A 211 -6.21 26.17 10.01
CA GLU A 211 -5.02 26.49 10.81
C GLU A 211 -4.21 25.23 11.15
N GLU A 212 -4.88 24.08 11.30
CA GLU A 212 -4.23 22.79 11.51
C GLU A 212 -3.54 22.30 10.24
N ILE A 213 -4.16 22.47 9.07
CA ILE A 213 -3.54 22.18 7.77
C ILE A 213 -2.29 23.04 7.57
N GLU A 214 -2.38 24.34 7.80
CA GLU A 214 -1.25 25.27 7.65
C GLU A 214 -0.12 24.93 8.63
N ARG A 215 -0.46 24.62 9.89
CA ARG A 215 0.53 24.20 10.88
C ARG A 215 1.21 22.90 10.49
N ALA A 216 0.44 21.89 10.05
CA ALA A 216 0.97 20.62 9.58
C ALA A 216 1.87 20.81 8.36
N TRP A 217 1.48 21.66 7.42
CA TRP A 217 2.27 22.01 6.23
C TRP A 217 3.61 22.65 6.60
N ARG A 218 3.59 23.69 7.44
CA ARG A 218 4.81 24.39 7.90
C ARG A 218 5.74 23.46 8.69
N ALA A 219 5.18 22.49 9.40
CA ALA A 219 5.93 21.49 10.14
C ALA A 219 6.42 20.31 9.27
N GLY A 220 6.06 20.25 7.98
CA GLY A 220 6.38 19.12 7.10
C GLY A 220 5.67 17.82 7.49
N GLN A 221 4.54 17.93 8.20
CA GLN A 221 3.80 16.80 8.78
C GLN A 221 2.66 16.32 7.89
N LEU A 222 2.40 16.97 6.75
CA LEU A 222 1.43 16.42 5.80
C LEU A 222 1.95 15.10 5.24
N PRO A 223 1.06 14.13 5.01
CA PRO A 223 1.47 12.77 4.64
C PRO A 223 2.19 12.70 3.29
N TRP A 224 1.93 13.64 2.38
CA TRP A 224 2.64 13.76 1.10
C TRP A 224 3.98 14.52 1.21
N GLN A 225 4.23 15.24 2.31
CA GLN A 225 5.53 15.90 2.59
C GLN A 225 6.50 14.98 3.33
N CYS A 226 5.96 14.03 4.09
CA CYS A 226 6.74 13.05 4.83
C CYS A 226 7.50 12.17 3.84
N LYS A 227 8.74 12.53 3.56
CA LYS A 227 9.66 11.73 2.75
C LYS A 227 9.74 10.36 3.40
N ALA A 228 9.45 9.30 2.63
CA ALA A 228 10.02 8.00 2.92
C ALA A 228 11.53 8.12 2.68
N ALA A 229 12.22 8.77 3.62
CA ALA A 229 13.66 8.87 3.63
C ALA A 229 14.22 7.63 4.34
N ASP A 230 15.35 7.16 3.80
CA ASP A 230 16.20 6.02 4.16
C ASP A 230 15.87 4.75 3.34
N GLU A 231 16.73 4.18 2.48
CA GLU A 231 18.20 4.23 2.34
C GLU A 231 18.62 4.03 0.86
N ILE A 232 19.40 4.95 0.29
CA ILE A 232 20.53 4.60 -0.58
C ILE A 232 21.76 4.84 0.28
N GLN A 233 22.35 3.76 0.80
CA GLN A 233 23.75 3.73 1.23
C GLN A 233 24.51 2.82 0.27
#